data_AF-A0A2G5SIW8-F1
#
_entry.id   AF-A0A2G5SIW8-F1
#
_cell.length_a   1.000
_cell.length_b   1.000
_cell.length_c   1.000
_cell.angle_alpha   90.00
_cell.angle_beta   90.00
_cell.angle_gamma   90.00
#
_symmetry.space_group_name_H-M   'P 1'
#
loop_
_entity.id
_entity.type
_entity.pdbx_description
1 polymer ?
#
loop_
_entity_poly.entity_id
_entity_poly.type
_entity_poly.pdbx_seq_one_letter_code
_entity_poly.pdbx_strand_id
1 'polypeptide(L)'
;MELSSEFIKENQHFLRSCILYEVLQKKPISHSYQNFCNTVGQDIMNYPDFEFWYYRFYHGNRDLHYERSADPEPKTIMDMPVKLMHKIAGNLDPIERTRLRYMNHAIKTVADSFPPVFEKIEISISDDDMHWALDNKQYMCFKTGNGCEMYKPNSSKAEESDKCFIEKGIEHLALVQKMPNFQVNHVSVEVYDDTRNHVDLLPVPFNAKSAYIYGHNTHQVVQSLAAMNPGHLESISLKMMYPRERETYGMIFETDQFKQAKNVEFDVAMEFNVEDLVHFSHLRSFKCALTSEDTFEDVPRIRDIISTFEELESCELDYHGFLDDPPIRRFAEAIGEDVPIGPLVEQVTITHRYQIPGSDDCLEFKIKERGEYCCQVNIVKLR
;
A
#
# COMPACT_ATOMS: atom_id res chain seq x y z
N MET A 1 -42.94 12.45 -41.23
CA MET A 1 -44.11 11.78 -40.63
C MET A 1 -43.58 11.05 -39.40
N GLU A 2 -43.73 11.63 -38.22
CA GLU A 2 -43.38 10.93 -36.97
C GLU A 2 -44.46 9.88 -36.72
N LEU A 3 -44.11 8.61 -36.90
CA LEU A 3 -44.98 7.49 -36.56
C LEU A 3 -44.94 7.31 -35.04
N SER A 4 -46.04 7.60 -34.36
CA SER A 4 -46.16 7.38 -32.91
C SER A 4 -46.24 5.88 -32.61
N SER A 5 -45.47 5.42 -31.62
CA SER A 5 -45.52 4.05 -31.11
C SER A 5 -46.65 3.82 -30.09
N GLU A 6 -47.49 4.82 -29.81
CA GLU A 6 -48.58 4.74 -28.82
C GLU A 6 -49.52 3.55 -29.04
N PHE A 7 -49.91 3.26 -30.28
CA PHE A 7 -50.75 2.10 -30.61
C PHE A 7 -50.11 0.75 -30.28
N ILE A 8 -48.77 0.67 -30.33
CA ILE A 8 -48.03 -0.56 -29.98
C ILE A 8 -47.98 -0.73 -28.46
N LYS A 9 -47.85 0.38 -27.72
CA LYS A 9 -47.68 0.39 -26.25
C LYS A 9 -48.89 -0.17 -25.51
N GLU A 10 -50.09 0.07 -26.01
CA GLU A 10 -51.34 -0.34 -25.35
C GLU A 10 -51.69 -1.82 -25.55
N ASN A 11 -51.00 -2.52 -26.43
CA ASN A 11 -51.34 -3.89 -26.81
C ASN A 11 -50.20 -4.88 -26.57
N GLN A 12 -50.37 -5.75 -25.57
CA GLN A 12 -49.39 -6.77 -25.22
C GLN A 12 -49.03 -7.71 -26.38
N HIS A 13 -49.94 -7.98 -27.32
CA HIS A 13 -49.64 -8.81 -28.48
C HIS A 13 -48.70 -8.13 -29.46
N PHE A 14 -48.82 -6.81 -29.65
CA PHE A 14 -47.88 -6.06 -30.48
C PHE A 14 -46.50 -5.99 -29.81
N LEU A 15 -46.45 -5.76 -28.50
CA LEU A 15 -45.19 -5.83 -27.74
C LEU A 15 -44.51 -7.20 -27.92
N ARG A 16 -45.24 -8.29 -27.69
CA ARG A 16 -44.74 -9.66 -27.89
C ARG A 16 -44.33 -9.92 -29.35
N SER A 17 -45.05 -9.37 -30.32
CA SER A 17 -44.69 -9.49 -31.75
C SER A 17 -43.39 -8.76 -32.09
N CYS A 18 -43.15 -7.59 -31.50
CA CYS A 18 -41.88 -6.87 -31.63
C CYS A 18 -40.71 -7.66 -31.04
N ILE A 19 -40.90 -8.33 -29.91
CA ILE A 19 -39.87 -9.20 -29.31
C ILE A 19 -39.61 -10.42 -30.20
N LEU A 20 -40.66 -11.05 -30.73
CA LEU A 20 -40.52 -12.16 -31.68
C LEU A 20 -39.76 -11.72 -32.94
N TYR A 21 -40.02 -10.51 -33.45
CA TYR A 21 -39.27 -9.95 -34.56
C TYR A 21 -37.78 -9.82 -34.23
N GLU A 22 -37.42 -9.28 -33.07
CA GLU A 22 -36.03 -9.21 -32.60
C GLU A 22 -35.35 -10.59 -32.52
N VAL A 23 -36.06 -11.60 -32.01
CA VAL A 23 -35.57 -13.00 -31.98
C VAL A 23 -35.34 -13.56 -33.38
N LEU A 24 -36.24 -13.29 -34.33
CA LEU A 24 -36.11 -13.74 -35.72
C LEU A 24 -34.90 -13.11 -36.42
N GLN A 25 -34.50 -11.90 -36.02
CA GLN A 25 -33.27 -11.25 -36.48
C GLN A 25 -32.00 -11.89 -35.91
N LYS A 26 -32.11 -12.84 -34.96
CA LYS A 26 -30.99 -13.55 -34.30
C LYS A 26 -29.97 -12.61 -33.66
N LYS A 27 -30.40 -11.44 -33.24
CA LYS A 27 -29.57 -10.47 -32.53
C LYS A 27 -29.30 -10.98 -31.10
N PRO A 28 -28.18 -10.60 -30.46
CA PRO A 28 -27.99 -10.85 -29.04
C PRO A 28 -29.08 -10.15 -28.20
N ILE A 29 -29.55 -10.80 -27.14
CA ILE A 29 -30.65 -10.30 -26.28
C ILE A 29 -30.42 -8.86 -25.77
N SER A 30 -29.19 -8.52 -25.40
CA SER A 30 -28.85 -7.18 -24.90
C SER A 30 -29.10 -6.11 -25.97
N HIS A 31 -28.71 -6.37 -27.21
CA HIS A 31 -28.94 -5.47 -28.33
C HIS A 31 -30.42 -5.42 -28.71
N SER A 32 -31.11 -6.56 -28.66
CA SER A 32 -32.56 -6.62 -28.89
C SER A 32 -33.37 -5.85 -27.87
N TYR A 33 -33.02 -5.91 -26.59
CA TYR A 33 -33.67 -5.11 -25.55
C TYR A 33 -33.45 -3.62 -25.76
N GLN A 34 -32.21 -3.20 -26.06
CA GLN A 34 -31.92 -1.79 -26.37
C GLN A 34 -32.72 -1.28 -27.57
N ASN A 35 -32.78 -2.06 -28.66
CA ASN A 35 -33.58 -1.70 -29.83
C ASN A 35 -35.07 -1.62 -29.52
N PHE A 36 -35.58 -2.59 -28.77
CA PHE A 36 -36.98 -2.61 -28.32
C PHE A 36 -37.30 -1.35 -27.51
N CYS A 37 -36.48 -1.01 -26.51
CA CYS A 37 -36.68 0.20 -25.71
C CYS A 37 -36.57 1.48 -26.54
N ASN A 38 -35.61 1.57 -27.47
CA ASN A 38 -35.42 2.75 -28.32
C ASN A 38 -36.59 2.98 -29.29
N THR A 39 -37.22 1.91 -29.81
CA THR A 39 -38.29 2.06 -30.80
C THR A 39 -39.70 2.00 -30.20
N VAL A 40 -39.90 1.19 -29.15
CA VAL A 40 -41.22 1.01 -28.51
C VAL A 40 -41.38 1.91 -27.29
N GLY A 41 -40.31 2.15 -26.52
CA GLY A 41 -40.29 3.04 -25.35
C GLY A 41 -39.56 2.42 -24.15
N GLN A 42 -38.89 3.25 -23.36
CA GLN A 42 -38.00 2.82 -22.27
C GLN A 42 -38.71 2.11 -21.10
N ASP A 43 -39.93 2.54 -20.78
CA ASP A 43 -40.66 2.09 -19.58
C ASP A 43 -41.82 1.12 -19.89
N ILE A 44 -41.84 0.56 -21.11
CA ILE A 44 -42.96 -0.29 -21.58
C ILE A 44 -42.86 -1.72 -21.06
N MET A 45 -41.64 -2.24 -20.93
CA MET A 45 -41.39 -3.58 -20.42
C MET A 45 -40.02 -3.60 -19.75
N ASN A 46 -39.95 -4.12 -18.53
CA ASN A 46 -38.68 -4.30 -17.84
C ASN A 46 -37.85 -5.43 -18.49
N TYR A 47 -36.56 -5.45 -18.19
CA TYR A 47 -35.66 -6.44 -18.77
C TYR A 47 -36.03 -7.90 -18.43
N PRO A 48 -36.37 -8.28 -17.18
CA PRO A 48 -36.79 -9.66 -16.87
C PRO A 48 -38.01 -10.17 -17.68
N ASP A 49 -38.99 -9.30 -17.92
CA ASP A 49 -40.19 -9.65 -18.69
C ASP A 49 -39.85 -9.80 -20.17
N PHE A 50 -39.00 -8.91 -20.69
CA PHE A 50 -38.47 -9.01 -22.04
C PHE A 50 -37.66 -10.29 -22.23
N GLU A 51 -36.75 -10.60 -21.30
CA GLU A 51 -35.88 -11.77 -21.33
C GLU A 51 -36.69 -13.07 -21.34
N PHE A 52 -37.74 -13.14 -20.52
CA PHE A 52 -38.67 -14.26 -20.53
C PHE A 52 -39.27 -14.50 -21.92
N TRP A 53 -39.88 -13.47 -22.53
CA TRP A 53 -40.49 -13.59 -23.86
C TRP A 53 -39.47 -13.88 -24.95
N TYR A 54 -38.32 -13.23 -24.87
CA TYR A 54 -37.21 -13.41 -25.80
C TYR A 54 -36.77 -14.88 -25.82
N TYR A 55 -36.44 -15.47 -24.67
CA TYR A 55 -36.00 -16.86 -24.61
C TYR A 55 -37.12 -17.85 -24.89
N ARG A 56 -38.36 -17.55 -24.53
CA ARG A 56 -39.53 -18.36 -24.89
C ARG A 56 -39.69 -18.48 -26.41
N PHE A 57 -39.63 -17.36 -27.12
CA PHE A 57 -39.69 -17.34 -28.59
C PHE A 57 -38.45 -17.94 -29.23
N TYR A 58 -37.27 -17.70 -28.65
CA TYR A 58 -36.00 -18.26 -29.11
C TYR A 58 -36.01 -19.79 -29.08
N HIS A 59 -36.59 -20.40 -28.04
CA HIS A 59 -36.78 -21.84 -27.94
C HIS A 59 -37.98 -22.39 -28.76
N GLY A 60 -38.62 -21.56 -29.59
CA GLY A 60 -39.64 -21.99 -30.54
C GLY A 60 -41.08 -21.98 -30.00
N ASN A 61 -41.31 -21.61 -28.74
CA ASN A 61 -42.66 -21.47 -28.20
C ASN A 61 -43.24 -20.09 -28.56
N ARG A 62 -44.01 -20.02 -29.65
CA ARG A 62 -44.50 -18.78 -30.26
C ARG A 62 -45.93 -18.38 -29.84
N ASP A 63 -46.44 -18.96 -28.76
CA ASP A 63 -47.76 -18.60 -28.26
C ASP A 63 -47.76 -17.17 -27.68
N LEU A 64 -48.35 -16.24 -28.45
CA LEU A 64 -48.51 -14.84 -28.07
C LEU A 64 -49.59 -14.62 -27.01
N HIS A 65 -50.43 -15.62 -26.72
CA HIS A 65 -51.52 -15.55 -25.73
C HIS A 65 -51.13 -16.14 -24.38
N TYR A 66 -49.91 -16.65 -24.23
CA TYR A 66 -49.49 -17.29 -23.00
C TYR A 66 -49.66 -16.36 -21.78
N GLU A 67 -50.26 -16.93 -20.73
CA GLU A 67 -50.48 -16.27 -19.46
C GLU A 67 -49.34 -16.59 -18.49
N ARG A 68 -48.50 -15.60 -18.24
CA ARG A 68 -47.36 -15.70 -17.32
C ARG A 68 -47.77 -15.76 -15.84
N SER A 69 -49.05 -15.52 -15.52
CA SER A 69 -49.58 -15.61 -14.16
C SER A 69 -49.45 -17.01 -13.54
N ALA A 70 -49.33 -18.05 -14.38
CA ALA A 70 -49.12 -19.43 -13.93
C ALA A 70 -47.64 -19.77 -13.65
N ASP A 71 -46.70 -18.92 -14.09
CA ASP A 71 -45.28 -19.14 -13.86
C ASP A 71 -44.88 -18.69 -12.45
N PRO A 72 -43.88 -19.34 -11.82
CA PRO A 72 -43.29 -18.84 -10.59
C PRO A 72 -42.77 -17.42 -10.77
N GLU A 73 -42.89 -16.60 -9.73
CA GLU A 73 -42.32 -15.25 -9.76
C GLU A 73 -40.82 -15.32 -10.07
N PRO A 74 -40.31 -14.44 -10.95
CA PRO A 74 -38.89 -14.38 -11.27
C PRO A 74 -38.08 -14.15 -10.00
N LYS A 75 -37.11 -15.04 -9.76
CA LYS A 75 -36.19 -14.88 -8.64
C LYS A 75 -35.29 -13.68 -8.87
N THR A 76 -35.13 -12.89 -7.83
CA THR A 76 -34.18 -11.79 -7.74
C THR A 76 -32.87 -12.30 -7.12
N ILE A 77 -31.83 -11.46 -7.16
CA ILE A 77 -30.59 -11.73 -6.43
C ILE A 77 -30.83 -11.92 -4.93
N MET A 78 -31.88 -11.29 -4.38
CA MET A 78 -32.22 -11.35 -2.96
C MET A 78 -32.86 -12.68 -2.55
N ASP A 79 -33.38 -13.46 -3.49
CA ASP A 79 -33.91 -14.80 -3.25
C ASP A 79 -32.80 -15.87 -3.15
N MET A 80 -31.55 -15.46 -3.40
CA MET A 80 -30.39 -16.32 -3.26
C MET A 80 -30.10 -16.60 -1.77
N PRO A 81 -29.85 -17.87 -1.38
CA PRO A 81 -29.42 -18.19 -0.02
C PRO A 81 -28.20 -17.37 0.39
N VAL A 82 -28.25 -16.78 1.59
CA VAL A 82 -27.19 -15.92 2.15
C VAL A 82 -25.81 -16.61 2.14
N LYS A 83 -25.76 -17.93 2.31
CA LYS A 83 -24.52 -18.73 2.21
C LYS A 83 -23.86 -18.62 0.84
N LEU A 84 -24.64 -18.56 -0.25
CA LEU A 84 -24.10 -18.36 -1.60
C LEU A 84 -23.63 -16.92 -1.80
N MET A 85 -24.35 -15.93 -1.27
CA MET A 85 -23.89 -14.53 -1.30
C MET A 85 -22.54 -14.37 -0.62
N HIS A 86 -22.34 -14.98 0.55
CA HIS A 86 -21.04 -15.00 1.24
C HIS A 86 -19.97 -15.69 0.41
N LYS A 87 -20.29 -16.81 -0.26
CA LYS A 87 -19.35 -17.48 -1.14
C LYS A 87 -18.95 -16.59 -2.33
N ILE A 88 -19.89 -15.87 -2.94
CA ILE A 88 -19.60 -14.92 -4.02
C ILE A 88 -18.70 -13.79 -3.50
N ALA A 89 -19.12 -13.12 -2.43
CA ALA A 89 -18.36 -12.02 -1.83
C ALA A 89 -16.95 -12.47 -1.41
N GLY A 90 -16.80 -13.66 -0.84
CA GLY A 90 -15.50 -14.21 -0.45
C GLY A 90 -14.58 -14.59 -1.62
N ASN A 91 -15.09 -14.69 -2.85
CA ASN A 91 -14.27 -14.85 -4.06
C ASN A 91 -13.90 -13.51 -4.71
N LEU A 92 -14.48 -12.40 -4.25
CA LEU A 92 -14.15 -11.07 -4.74
C LEU A 92 -13.02 -10.46 -3.92
N ASP A 93 -12.16 -9.71 -4.60
CA ASP A 93 -11.12 -8.97 -3.90
C ASP A 93 -11.72 -7.81 -3.07
N PRO A 94 -10.95 -7.25 -2.11
CA PRO A 94 -11.41 -6.14 -1.28
C PRO A 94 -11.99 -4.94 -2.06
N ILE A 95 -11.38 -4.53 -3.17
CA ILE A 95 -11.85 -3.41 -4.00
C ILE A 95 -13.14 -3.81 -4.72
N GLU A 96 -13.22 -4.99 -5.32
CA GLU A 96 -14.46 -5.47 -5.95
C GLU A 96 -15.62 -5.51 -4.95
N ARG A 97 -15.35 -5.91 -3.70
CA ARG A 97 -16.34 -5.90 -2.63
C ARG A 97 -16.83 -4.50 -2.27
N THR A 98 -16.03 -3.44 -2.47
CA THR A 98 -16.53 -2.06 -2.29
C THR A 98 -17.72 -1.77 -3.20
N ARG A 99 -17.76 -2.33 -4.43
CA ARG A 99 -18.89 -2.14 -5.35
C ARG A 99 -20.15 -2.83 -4.84
N LEU A 100 -20.02 -4.04 -4.32
CA LEU A 100 -21.15 -4.75 -3.69
C LEU A 100 -21.74 -3.94 -2.53
N ARG A 101 -20.88 -3.28 -1.75
CA ARG A 101 -21.27 -2.47 -0.60
C ARG A 101 -22.23 -1.32 -0.93
N TYR A 102 -22.19 -0.78 -2.15
CA TYR A 102 -23.04 0.33 -2.58
C TYR A 102 -24.40 -0.11 -3.15
N MET A 103 -24.66 -1.42 -3.31
CA MET A 103 -25.88 -1.90 -3.96
C MET A 103 -27.13 -1.78 -3.07
N ASN A 104 -27.12 -2.41 -1.89
CA ASN A 104 -28.21 -2.32 -0.90
C ASN A 104 -27.72 -2.74 0.50
N HIS A 105 -28.54 -2.53 1.53
CA HIS A 105 -28.19 -2.82 2.93
C HIS A 105 -27.81 -4.28 3.20
N ALA A 106 -28.50 -5.25 2.60
CA ALA A 106 -28.24 -6.66 2.84
C ALA A 106 -26.92 -7.13 2.18
N ILE A 107 -26.68 -6.72 0.93
CA ILE A 107 -25.42 -7.00 0.22
C ILE A 107 -24.26 -6.28 0.92
N LYS A 108 -24.49 -5.07 1.42
CA LYS A 108 -23.51 -4.36 2.26
C LYS A 108 -23.12 -5.18 3.49
N THR A 109 -24.08 -5.73 4.23
CA THR A 109 -23.80 -6.59 5.40
C THR A 109 -22.94 -7.80 5.02
N VAL A 110 -23.23 -8.44 3.87
CA VAL A 110 -22.41 -9.56 3.38
C VAL A 110 -21.00 -9.10 3.01
N ALA A 111 -20.85 -7.98 2.29
CA ALA A 111 -19.54 -7.45 1.91
C ALA A 111 -18.70 -7.04 3.13
N ASP A 112 -19.34 -6.41 4.12
CA ASP A 112 -18.72 -5.95 5.37
C ASP A 112 -18.36 -7.11 6.33
N SER A 113 -18.91 -8.32 6.13
CA SER A 113 -18.56 -9.51 6.92
C SER A 113 -17.14 -10.04 6.65
N PHE A 114 -16.50 -9.56 5.59
CA PHE A 114 -15.13 -9.91 5.22
C PHE A 114 -14.22 -8.71 5.49
N PRO A 115 -13.37 -8.73 6.53
CA PRO A 115 -12.44 -7.63 6.76
C PRO A 115 -11.46 -7.50 5.58
N PRO A 116 -11.13 -6.28 5.14
CA PRO A 116 -10.05 -6.06 4.19
C PRO A 116 -8.73 -6.09 4.96
N VAL A 117 -8.05 -7.23 4.89
CA VAL A 117 -6.72 -7.43 5.45
C VAL A 117 -5.75 -7.48 4.29
N PHE A 118 -4.80 -6.56 4.27
CA PHE A 118 -3.72 -6.54 3.30
C PHE A 118 -2.41 -6.91 3.98
N GLU A 119 -1.63 -7.75 3.33
CA GLU A 119 -0.26 -8.01 3.77
C GLU A 119 0.59 -6.79 3.47
N LYS A 120 0.48 -6.25 2.25
CA LYS A 120 1.28 -5.13 1.79
C LYS A 120 0.46 -4.13 0.99
N ILE A 121 0.63 -2.85 1.29
CA ILE A 121 0.23 -1.74 0.42
C ILE A 121 1.50 -1.06 -0.05
N GLU A 122 1.66 -0.92 -1.36
CA GLU A 122 2.81 -0.25 -1.97
C GLU A 122 2.31 0.96 -2.74
N ILE A 123 2.99 2.09 -2.60
CA ILE A 123 2.68 3.34 -3.26
C ILE A 123 4.00 3.91 -3.78
N SER A 124 4.11 4.11 -5.09
CA SER A 124 5.22 4.82 -5.72
C SER A 124 4.69 6.03 -6.48
N ILE A 125 5.34 7.18 -6.32
CA ILE A 125 4.95 8.44 -6.93
C ILE A 125 6.17 9.02 -7.65
N SER A 126 5.97 9.37 -8.92
CA SER A 126 6.90 10.11 -9.76
C SER A 126 6.25 11.41 -10.25
N ASP A 127 7.00 12.21 -11.03
CA ASP A 127 6.51 13.46 -11.63
C ASP A 127 5.34 13.29 -12.61
N ASP A 128 5.23 12.13 -13.26
CA ASP A 128 4.29 11.89 -14.34
C ASP A 128 3.34 10.70 -14.10
N ASP A 129 3.56 9.92 -13.03
CA ASP A 129 2.72 8.78 -12.70
C ASP A 129 2.66 8.46 -11.20
N MET A 130 1.62 7.72 -10.84
CA MET A 130 1.46 7.10 -9.53
C MET A 130 1.14 5.63 -9.73
N HIS A 131 1.95 4.79 -9.12
CA HIS A 131 1.73 3.35 -9.02
C HIS A 131 1.32 2.99 -7.60
N TRP A 132 0.36 2.07 -7.47
CA TRP A 132 0.11 1.47 -6.17
C TRP A 132 -0.31 0.02 -6.31
N ALA A 133 0.06 -0.78 -5.32
CA ALA A 133 -0.31 -2.18 -5.22
C ALA A 133 -1.05 -2.43 -3.92
N LEU A 134 -2.13 -3.22 -4.01
CA LEU A 134 -2.77 -3.83 -2.86
C LEU A 134 -2.51 -5.33 -2.95
N ASP A 135 -1.58 -5.83 -2.15
CA ASP A 135 -0.94 -7.14 -2.32
C ASP A 135 -0.52 -7.34 -3.79
N ASN A 136 -1.09 -8.33 -4.48
CA ASN A 136 -0.71 -8.68 -5.85
C ASN A 136 -1.46 -7.88 -6.93
N LYS A 137 -2.30 -6.90 -6.55
CA LYS A 137 -3.12 -6.13 -7.49
C LYS A 137 -2.51 -4.76 -7.72
N GLN A 138 -1.95 -4.58 -8.90
CA GLN A 138 -1.27 -3.35 -9.32
C GLN A 138 -2.21 -2.41 -10.08
N TYR A 139 -2.14 -1.14 -9.71
CA TYR A 139 -2.84 -0.04 -10.33
C TYR A 139 -1.80 1.01 -10.73
N MET A 140 -2.15 1.78 -11.75
CA MET A 140 -1.29 2.85 -12.24
C MET A 140 -2.16 3.99 -12.75
N CYS A 141 -1.70 5.21 -12.53
CA CYS A 141 -2.33 6.40 -13.04
C CYS A 141 -1.27 7.31 -13.66
N PHE A 142 -1.40 7.58 -14.96
CA PHE A 142 -0.49 8.44 -15.70
C PHE A 142 -1.12 9.80 -15.89
N LYS A 143 -0.28 10.83 -15.84
CA LYS A 143 -0.64 12.19 -16.20
C LYS A 143 -0.85 12.31 -17.71
N THR A 144 -1.94 12.94 -18.11
CA THR A 144 -2.30 13.14 -19.53
C THR A 144 -2.88 14.53 -19.75
N GLY A 145 -2.11 15.43 -20.36
CA GLY A 145 -2.54 16.81 -20.58
C GLY A 145 -2.96 17.50 -19.28
N ASN A 146 -4.24 17.85 -19.17
CA ASN A 146 -4.83 18.47 -17.97
C ASN A 146 -5.43 17.46 -16.98
N GLY A 147 -5.44 16.16 -17.30
CA GLY A 147 -6.06 15.11 -16.50
C GLY A 147 -5.14 13.91 -16.29
N CYS A 148 -5.72 12.72 -16.18
CA CYS A 148 -5.01 11.46 -16.00
C CYS A 148 -5.76 10.26 -16.60
N GLU A 149 -5.00 9.22 -16.89
CA GLU A 149 -5.48 7.92 -17.31
C GLU A 149 -5.14 6.87 -16.25
N MET A 150 -6.17 6.22 -15.70
CA MET A 150 -6.02 5.17 -14.69
C MET A 150 -6.20 3.78 -15.30
N TYR A 151 -5.27 2.86 -15.01
CA TYR A 151 -5.37 1.46 -15.39
C TYR A 151 -5.57 0.56 -14.18
N LYS A 152 -6.47 -0.41 -14.36
CA LYS A 152 -6.80 -1.43 -13.36
C LYS A 152 -6.04 -2.73 -13.67
N PRO A 153 -5.81 -3.60 -12.67
CA PRO A 153 -5.19 -4.89 -12.87
C PRO A 153 -5.86 -5.66 -14.01
N ASN A 154 -5.06 -6.19 -14.93
CA ASN A 154 -5.51 -7.00 -16.06
C ASN A 154 -6.48 -6.29 -17.04
N SER A 155 -6.55 -4.96 -17.04
CA SER A 155 -7.36 -4.17 -17.97
C SER A 155 -6.46 -3.38 -18.93
N SER A 156 -6.67 -3.53 -20.23
CA SER A 156 -6.08 -2.66 -21.26
C SER A 156 -6.85 -1.35 -21.47
N LYS A 157 -8.02 -1.21 -20.83
CA LYS A 157 -8.84 0.01 -20.92
C LYS A 157 -8.42 0.99 -19.82
N ALA A 158 -8.05 2.19 -20.25
CA ALA A 158 -7.85 3.34 -19.40
C ALA A 158 -9.21 3.92 -18.95
N GLU A 159 -9.25 4.37 -17.70
CA GLU A 159 -10.31 5.25 -17.20
C GLU A 159 -9.78 6.68 -17.21
N GLU A 160 -10.23 7.47 -18.18
CA GLU A 160 -9.90 8.90 -18.30
C GLU A 160 -10.57 9.70 -17.18
N SER A 161 -9.86 10.71 -16.67
CA SER A 161 -10.34 11.59 -15.62
C SER A 161 -9.70 12.97 -15.76
N ASP A 162 -10.47 14.05 -15.60
CA ASP A 162 -9.96 15.44 -15.62
C ASP A 162 -9.17 15.83 -14.36
N LYS A 163 -8.90 14.86 -13.49
CA LYS A 163 -8.23 15.07 -12.19
C LYS A 163 -6.72 14.87 -12.30
N CYS A 164 -6.00 15.40 -11.32
CA CYS A 164 -4.60 15.03 -11.12
C CYS A 164 -4.46 13.52 -10.86
N PHE A 165 -3.43 12.90 -11.43
CA PHE A 165 -3.17 11.46 -11.30
C PHE A 165 -2.97 11.02 -9.83
N ILE A 166 -2.30 11.86 -9.02
CA ILE A 166 -2.13 11.63 -7.58
C ILE A 166 -3.49 11.67 -6.87
N GLU A 167 -4.32 12.69 -7.13
CA GLU A 167 -5.65 12.80 -6.54
C GLU A 167 -6.49 11.56 -6.87
N LYS A 168 -6.47 11.12 -8.13
CA LYS A 168 -7.21 9.93 -8.59
C LYS A 168 -6.74 8.65 -7.89
N GLY A 169 -5.43 8.46 -7.71
CA GLY A 169 -4.87 7.31 -7.01
C GLY A 169 -5.22 7.31 -5.52
N ILE A 170 -5.11 8.47 -4.86
CA ILE A 170 -5.49 8.67 -3.45
C ILE A 170 -6.98 8.40 -3.23
N GLU A 171 -7.86 8.89 -4.12
CA GLU A 171 -9.30 8.60 -4.05
C GLU A 171 -9.58 7.10 -4.10
N HIS A 172 -8.86 6.38 -4.95
CA HIS A 172 -9.00 4.94 -5.06
C HIS A 172 -8.51 4.21 -3.81
N LEU A 173 -7.37 4.60 -3.23
CA LEU A 173 -6.88 4.07 -1.95
C LEU A 173 -7.87 4.35 -0.80
N ALA A 174 -8.47 5.55 -0.77
CA ALA A 174 -9.44 5.94 0.24
C ALA A 174 -10.73 5.09 0.21
N LEU A 175 -11.10 4.49 -0.93
CA LEU A 175 -12.24 3.56 -1.00
C LEU A 175 -12.03 2.33 -0.11
N VAL A 176 -10.79 1.86 -0.04
CA VAL A 176 -10.41 0.65 0.71
C VAL A 176 -10.32 0.96 2.20
N GLN A 177 -9.75 2.13 2.56
CA GLN A 177 -9.69 2.58 3.96
C GLN A 177 -11.07 2.79 4.58
N LYS A 178 -12.09 3.14 3.79
CA LYS A 178 -13.48 3.30 4.25
C LYS A 178 -14.19 1.98 4.57
N MET A 179 -13.55 0.84 4.33
CA MET A 179 -14.12 -0.47 4.65
C MET A 179 -13.99 -0.75 6.15
N PRO A 180 -15.01 -1.36 6.79
CA PRO A 180 -14.95 -1.66 8.22
C PRO A 180 -13.86 -2.69 8.52
N ASN A 181 -13.17 -2.51 9.66
CA ASN A 181 -12.10 -3.39 10.11
C ASN A 181 -10.94 -3.53 9.11
N PHE A 182 -10.66 -2.47 8.35
CA PHE A 182 -9.49 -2.40 7.47
C PHE A 182 -8.20 -2.56 8.28
N GLN A 183 -7.33 -3.47 7.83
CA GLN A 183 -6.03 -3.76 8.44
C GLN A 183 -4.97 -3.89 7.35
N VAL A 184 -3.77 -3.39 7.64
CA VAL A 184 -2.60 -3.53 6.78
C VAL A 184 -1.41 -3.90 7.65
N ASN A 185 -0.63 -4.90 7.24
CA ASN A 185 0.57 -5.29 7.99
C ASN A 185 1.73 -4.35 7.68
N HIS A 186 2.01 -4.13 6.39
CA HIS A 186 3.11 -3.30 5.92
C HIS A 186 2.68 -2.26 4.88
N VAL A 187 3.18 -1.04 4.99
CA VAL A 187 2.99 0.02 3.99
C VAL A 187 4.33 0.50 3.45
N SER A 188 4.48 0.49 2.13
CA SER A 188 5.64 1.01 1.41
C SER A 188 5.24 2.28 0.68
N VAL A 189 5.91 3.39 0.95
CA VAL A 189 5.70 4.67 0.26
C VAL A 189 7.01 5.13 -0.36
N GLU A 190 7.02 5.32 -1.67
CA GLU A 190 8.20 5.76 -2.41
C GLU A 190 7.86 7.02 -3.21
N VAL A 191 8.56 8.10 -2.92
CA VAL A 191 8.42 9.38 -3.64
C VAL A 191 9.77 9.69 -4.28
N TYR A 192 9.83 9.58 -5.60
CA TYR A 192 11.08 9.65 -6.36
C TYR A 192 11.52 11.06 -6.70
N ASP A 193 10.56 11.93 -7.02
CA ASP A 193 10.84 13.27 -7.51
C ASP A 193 10.49 14.33 -6.46
N ASP A 194 11.05 15.54 -6.61
CA ASP A 194 10.67 16.72 -5.84
C ASP A 194 9.30 17.23 -6.32
N THR A 195 8.28 16.43 -6.05
CA THR A 195 6.91 16.75 -6.37
C THR A 195 6.53 18.03 -5.61
N ARG A 196 6.45 19.16 -6.32
CA ARG A 196 6.07 20.47 -5.75
C ARG A 196 4.67 20.50 -5.12
N ASN A 197 3.91 19.43 -5.32
CA ASN A 197 2.62 19.22 -4.71
C ASN A 197 2.86 18.56 -3.36
N HIS A 198 2.50 19.23 -2.27
CA HIS A 198 2.37 18.56 -0.97
C HIS A 198 1.43 17.37 -1.17
N VAL A 199 1.99 16.17 -1.14
CA VAL A 199 1.19 14.96 -1.25
C VAL A 199 0.62 14.72 0.15
N ASP A 200 -0.57 15.25 0.40
CA ASP A 200 -1.42 14.80 1.51
C ASP A 200 -1.87 13.39 1.15
N LEU A 201 -0.98 12.42 1.38
CA LEU A 201 -1.07 11.06 0.86
C LEU A 201 -2.45 10.46 1.12
N LEU A 202 -3.03 10.69 2.31
CA LEU A 202 -4.36 10.17 2.65
C LEU A 202 -5.11 11.04 3.66
N PRO A 203 -6.46 11.07 3.59
CA PRO A 203 -7.30 11.74 4.58
C PRO A 203 -7.32 11.05 5.95
N VAL A 204 -6.90 9.78 6.02
CA VAL A 204 -6.84 8.98 7.26
C VAL A 204 -5.52 8.20 7.29
N PRO A 205 -4.75 8.24 8.40
CA PRO A 205 -3.50 7.49 8.51
C PRO A 205 -3.72 5.97 8.56
N PHE A 206 -2.76 5.20 8.08
CA PHE A 206 -2.77 3.74 8.11
C PHE A 206 -2.46 3.18 9.50
N ASN A 207 -3.20 2.15 9.90
CA ASN A 207 -2.87 1.30 11.05
C ASN A 207 -1.91 0.17 10.63
N ALA A 208 -0.71 0.53 10.17
CA ALA A 208 0.33 -0.41 9.78
C ALA A 208 1.25 -0.75 10.95
N LYS A 209 1.72 -2.00 11.03
CA LYS A 209 2.74 -2.39 12.01
C LYS A 209 4.14 -2.01 11.57
N SER A 210 4.39 -2.01 10.27
CA SER A 210 5.67 -1.60 9.71
C SER A 210 5.51 -0.73 8.46
N ALA A 211 6.49 0.13 8.22
CA ALA A 211 6.53 0.97 7.05
C ALA A 211 7.92 1.02 6.43
N TYR A 212 7.98 1.02 5.10
CA TYR A 212 9.14 1.40 4.32
C TYR A 212 8.86 2.74 3.64
N ILE A 213 9.76 3.70 3.78
CA ILE A 213 9.59 5.04 3.22
C ILE A 213 10.85 5.42 2.46
N TYR A 214 10.68 5.67 1.17
CA TYR A 214 11.67 6.27 0.30
C TYR A 214 11.23 7.68 -0.07
N GLY A 215 12.07 8.67 0.20
CA GLY A 215 11.80 10.06 -0.18
C GLY A 215 12.96 10.71 -0.93
N HIS A 216 12.64 11.66 -1.80
CA HIS A 216 13.65 12.50 -2.44
C HIS A 216 14.31 13.45 -1.42
N ASN A 217 13.56 13.91 -0.42
CA ASN A 217 14.03 14.80 0.65
C ASN A 217 13.37 14.50 2.01
N THR A 218 13.89 15.11 3.08
CA THR A 218 13.41 14.88 4.44
C THR A 218 11.95 15.29 4.67
N HIS A 219 11.46 16.34 4.00
CA HIS A 219 10.05 16.75 4.14
C HIS A 219 9.11 15.67 3.61
N GLN A 220 9.44 15.03 2.49
CA GLN A 220 8.64 13.94 1.93
C GLN A 220 8.64 12.70 2.82
N VAL A 221 9.79 12.39 3.45
CA VAL A 221 9.87 11.31 4.46
C VAL A 221 8.92 11.61 5.62
N VAL A 222 8.96 12.84 6.16
CA VAL A 222 8.08 13.26 7.27
C VAL A 222 6.60 13.24 6.87
N GLN A 223 6.26 13.70 5.67
CA GLN A 223 4.88 13.63 5.14
C GLN A 223 4.41 12.18 5.00
N SER A 224 5.28 11.28 4.52
CA SER A 224 4.97 9.86 4.40
C SER A 224 4.80 9.19 5.76
N LEU A 225 5.62 9.57 6.77
CA LEU A 225 5.44 9.13 8.15
C LEU A 225 4.11 9.61 8.72
N ALA A 226 3.70 10.85 8.45
CA ALA A 226 2.42 11.41 8.90
C ALA A 226 1.19 10.64 8.37
N ALA A 227 1.35 9.90 7.27
CA ALA A 227 0.32 9.00 6.74
C ALA A 227 0.19 7.68 7.54
N MET A 228 0.97 7.48 8.60
CA MET A 228 0.92 6.31 9.49
C MET A 228 0.45 6.70 10.90
N ASN A 229 -0.30 5.81 11.56
CA ASN A 229 -0.68 6.01 12.96
C ASN A 229 0.50 5.68 13.90
N PRO A 230 0.97 6.65 14.72
CA PRO A 230 2.22 6.51 15.48
C PRO A 230 2.19 5.35 16.49
N GLY A 231 1.09 5.18 17.23
CA GLY A 231 1.00 4.12 18.25
C GLY A 231 0.82 2.70 17.72
N HIS A 232 0.62 2.51 16.41
CA HIS A 232 0.53 1.19 15.78
C HIS A 232 1.80 0.81 15.02
N LEU A 233 2.61 1.82 14.63
CA LEU A 233 3.80 1.64 13.81
C LEU A 233 4.98 1.22 14.69
N GLU A 234 5.32 -0.06 14.67
CA GLU A 234 6.40 -0.62 15.49
C GLU A 234 7.75 -0.60 14.78
N SER A 235 7.77 -0.68 13.45
CA SER A 235 9.01 -0.77 12.66
C SER A 235 9.01 0.19 11.49
N ILE A 236 10.10 0.92 11.31
CA ILE A 236 10.27 1.90 10.24
C ILE A 236 11.56 1.58 9.47
N SER A 237 11.51 1.61 8.15
CA SER A 237 12.69 1.58 7.28
C SER A 237 12.69 2.83 6.41
N LEU A 238 13.76 3.62 6.47
CA LEU A 238 13.87 4.93 5.85
C LEU A 238 15.01 4.94 4.85
N LYS A 239 14.72 5.44 3.64
CA LYS A 239 15.70 5.63 2.57
C LYS A 239 15.52 6.99 1.92
N MET A 240 16.64 7.59 1.49
CA MET A 240 16.63 8.91 0.86
C MET A 240 17.56 8.94 -0.35
N MET A 241 17.13 9.59 -1.44
CA MET A 241 17.92 9.69 -2.68
C MET A 241 19.06 10.70 -2.58
N TYR A 242 18.74 11.91 -2.10
CA TYR A 242 19.68 13.02 -1.97
C TYR A 242 19.63 13.55 -0.55
N PRO A 243 20.28 12.86 0.41
CA PRO A 243 20.45 13.39 1.75
C PRO A 243 21.24 14.71 1.64
N ARG A 244 20.54 15.84 1.69
CA ARG A 244 21.18 17.15 1.91
C ARG A 244 21.57 17.25 3.38
N GLU A 245 22.40 18.25 3.68
CA GLU A 245 22.95 18.60 5.01
C GLU A 245 22.18 17.99 6.21
N ARG A 246 22.95 17.28 7.06
CA ARG A 246 22.50 16.48 8.22
C ARG A 246 21.52 17.21 9.14
N GLU A 247 21.57 18.55 9.16
CA GLU A 247 20.68 19.44 9.93
C GLU A 247 19.17 19.24 9.62
N THR A 248 18.80 18.52 8.56
CA THR A 248 17.39 18.27 8.23
C THR A 248 16.76 17.04 8.89
N TYR A 249 17.53 16.07 9.42
CA TYR A 249 16.96 14.84 10.01
C TYR A 249 16.22 15.07 11.33
N GLY A 250 16.49 16.17 12.03
CA GLY A 250 15.77 16.53 13.25
C GLY A 250 14.25 16.53 13.07
N MET A 251 13.75 16.87 11.87
CA MET A 251 12.31 16.81 11.58
C MET A 251 11.74 15.39 11.67
N ILE A 252 12.53 14.35 11.34
CA ILE A 252 12.13 12.94 11.49
C ILE A 252 12.03 12.60 12.98
N PHE A 253 13.04 12.99 13.76
CA PHE A 253 13.11 12.69 15.20
C PHE A 253 11.97 13.35 15.98
N GLU A 254 11.46 14.48 15.49
CA GLU A 254 10.34 15.18 16.12
C GLU A 254 8.97 14.51 15.87
N THR A 255 8.86 13.58 14.93
CA THR A 255 7.60 12.89 14.64
C THR A 255 7.20 11.92 15.77
N ASP A 256 5.90 11.85 16.06
CA ASP A 256 5.35 10.90 17.01
C ASP A 256 5.56 9.44 16.54
N GLN A 257 5.57 9.23 15.22
CA GLN A 257 5.81 7.93 14.60
C GLN A 257 7.20 7.41 14.96
N PHE A 258 8.21 8.26 14.83
CA PHE A 258 9.59 7.90 15.20
C PHE A 258 9.73 7.68 16.71
N LYS A 259 9.20 8.60 17.52
CA LYS A 259 9.26 8.56 19.00
C LYS A 259 8.58 7.32 19.61
N GLN A 260 7.60 6.73 18.92
CA GLN A 260 6.84 5.57 19.39
C GLN A 260 7.26 4.25 18.73
N ALA A 261 8.06 4.30 17.67
CA ALA A 261 8.57 3.11 17.01
C ALA A 261 9.52 2.33 17.93
N LYS A 262 9.60 1.02 17.71
CA LYS A 262 10.50 0.11 18.43
C LYS A 262 11.74 -0.20 17.62
N ASN A 263 11.61 -0.30 16.30
CA ASN A 263 12.70 -0.65 15.39
C ASN A 263 12.80 0.38 14.27
N VAL A 264 14.01 0.89 14.01
CA VAL A 264 14.23 1.82 12.89
C VAL A 264 15.48 1.47 12.10
N GLU A 265 15.33 1.28 10.80
CA GLU A 265 16.45 1.11 9.89
C GLU A 265 16.59 2.31 8.96
N PHE A 266 17.80 2.84 8.86
CA PHE A 266 18.15 3.90 7.91
C PHE A 266 19.06 3.32 6.81
N ASP A 267 18.86 3.76 5.58
CA ASP A 267 19.74 3.44 4.46
C ASP A 267 21.15 4.03 4.68
N VAL A 268 22.17 3.37 4.13
CA VAL A 268 23.58 3.75 4.30
C VAL A 268 23.88 5.16 3.80
N ALA A 269 23.11 5.68 2.83
CA ALA A 269 23.25 7.06 2.37
C ALA A 269 22.88 8.09 3.47
N MET A 270 22.10 7.71 4.48
CA MET A 270 21.72 8.57 5.59
C MET A 270 22.76 8.48 6.71
N GLU A 271 23.78 9.35 6.63
CA GLU A 271 24.85 9.43 7.63
C GLU A 271 24.48 10.33 8.81
N PHE A 272 24.75 9.86 10.04
CA PHE A 272 24.49 10.56 11.29
C PHE A 272 25.79 10.89 12.03
N ASN A 273 25.72 11.88 12.93
CA ASN A 273 26.76 12.13 13.90
C ASN A 273 26.53 11.29 15.16
N VAL A 274 27.56 11.18 16.01
CA VAL A 274 27.46 10.47 17.29
C VAL A 274 26.44 11.13 18.22
N GLU A 275 26.30 12.46 18.16
CA GLU A 275 25.33 13.21 18.96
C GLU A 275 23.88 12.85 18.63
N ASP A 276 23.58 12.43 17.39
CA ASP A 276 22.21 12.10 16.97
C ASP A 276 21.70 10.82 17.64
N LEU A 277 22.60 9.94 18.08
CA LEU A 277 22.25 8.68 18.74
C LEU A 277 21.40 8.87 19.98
N VAL A 278 21.47 10.03 20.66
CA VAL A 278 20.64 10.31 21.84
C VAL A 278 19.14 10.20 21.55
N HIS A 279 18.74 10.46 20.30
CA HIS A 279 17.37 10.33 19.84
C HIS A 279 16.90 8.87 19.68
N PHE A 280 17.81 7.89 19.78
CA PHE A 280 17.53 6.47 19.51
C PHE A 280 17.39 5.66 20.81
N SER A 281 17.48 6.32 21.97
CA SER A 281 17.48 5.68 23.29
C SER A 281 16.22 4.87 23.63
N HIS A 282 15.09 5.16 22.98
CA HIS A 282 13.83 4.43 23.12
C HIS A 282 13.71 3.20 22.21
N LEU A 283 14.62 3.04 21.24
CA LEU A 283 14.55 1.96 20.26
C LEU A 283 15.07 0.64 20.84
N ARG A 284 14.35 -0.44 20.52
CA ARG A 284 14.79 -1.82 20.80
C ARG A 284 15.83 -2.30 19.80
N SER A 285 15.66 -1.92 18.53
CA SER A 285 16.71 -2.12 17.55
C SER A 285 16.80 -0.99 16.54
N PHE A 286 18.00 -0.73 16.05
CA PHE A 286 18.18 0.23 14.98
C PHE A 286 19.37 -0.09 14.08
N LYS A 287 19.31 0.42 12.85
CA LYS A 287 20.41 0.39 11.90
C LYS A 287 20.66 1.78 11.35
N CYS A 288 21.89 2.28 11.41
CA CYS A 288 22.24 3.59 10.86
C CYS A 288 23.70 3.66 10.39
N ALA A 289 24.00 4.59 9.48
CA ALA A 289 25.37 4.93 9.13
C ALA A 289 25.89 6.06 10.04
N LEU A 290 27.10 5.92 10.57
CA LEU A 290 27.76 6.94 11.39
C LEU A 290 29.03 7.39 10.71
N THR A 291 29.27 8.70 10.70
CA THR A 291 30.50 9.28 10.20
C THR A 291 31.26 9.92 11.34
N SER A 292 32.53 9.56 11.48
CA SER A 292 33.41 10.05 12.55
C SER A 292 34.55 10.90 11.99
N GLU A 293 34.82 12.02 12.66
CA GLU A 293 36.01 12.84 12.40
C GLU A 293 37.20 12.38 13.24
N ASP A 294 36.96 11.96 14.49
CA ASP A 294 37.99 11.38 15.37
C ASP A 294 37.49 10.07 15.97
N THR A 295 37.97 8.95 15.41
CA THR A 295 37.56 7.61 15.84
C THR A 295 37.93 7.31 17.30
N PHE A 296 39.03 7.86 17.83
CA PHE A 296 39.44 7.58 19.20
C PHE A 296 38.66 8.40 20.23
N GLU A 297 38.03 9.50 19.81
CA GLU A 297 37.07 10.24 20.62
C GLU A 297 35.64 9.68 20.46
N ASP A 298 35.22 9.40 19.24
CA ASP A 298 33.85 9.04 18.90
C ASP A 298 33.48 7.62 19.30
N VAL A 299 34.37 6.64 19.15
CA VAL A 299 34.05 5.24 19.49
C VAL A 299 33.78 5.04 20.99
N PRO A 300 34.58 5.59 21.92
CA PRO A 300 34.22 5.61 23.33
C PRO A 300 32.88 6.31 23.59
N ARG A 301 32.60 7.42 22.91
CA ARG A 301 31.31 8.14 23.04
C ARG A 301 30.13 7.30 22.56
N ILE A 302 30.25 6.61 21.42
CA ILE A 302 29.23 5.69 20.90
C ILE A 302 28.95 4.59 21.93
N ARG A 303 29.99 3.95 22.45
CA ARG A 303 29.87 2.93 23.51
C ARG A 303 29.13 3.48 24.73
N ASP A 304 29.55 4.65 25.21
CA ASP A 304 29.01 5.25 26.43
C ASP A 304 27.53 5.63 26.23
N ILE A 305 27.17 6.24 25.10
CA ILE A 305 25.78 6.57 24.76
C ILE A 305 24.93 5.29 24.68
N ILE A 306 25.34 4.30 23.90
CA ILE A 306 24.60 3.04 23.70
C ILE A 306 24.43 2.29 25.02
N SER A 307 25.40 2.36 25.93
CA SER A 307 25.30 1.72 27.24
C SER A 307 24.15 2.26 28.10
N THR A 308 23.70 3.50 27.84
CA THR A 308 22.56 4.11 28.54
C THR A 308 21.20 3.63 28.04
N PHE A 309 21.13 2.93 26.90
CA PHE A 309 19.85 2.55 26.29
C PHE A 309 19.27 1.34 27.02
N GLU A 310 18.20 1.55 27.78
CA GLU A 310 17.59 0.51 28.61
C GLU A 310 16.87 -0.54 27.75
N GLU A 311 16.06 -0.10 26.78
CA GLU A 311 15.22 -0.95 25.93
C GLU A 311 15.98 -1.65 24.80
N LEU A 312 17.24 -1.28 24.54
CA LEU A 312 18.02 -1.80 23.42
C LEU A 312 18.25 -3.31 23.55
N GLU A 313 17.93 -4.03 22.47
CA GLU A 313 18.24 -5.44 22.26
C GLU A 313 19.47 -5.57 21.33
N SER A 314 19.49 -4.82 20.22
CA SER A 314 20.62 -4.82 19.27
C SER A 314 20.65 -3.60 18.36
N CYS A 315 21.83 -3.16 17.91
CA CYS A 315 21.96 -2.20 16.81
C CYS A 315 23.03 -2.59 15.80
N GLU A 316 22.88 -2.12 14.57
CA GLU A 316 23.85 -2.26 13.48
C GLU A 316 24.33 -0.88 13.04
N LEU A 317 25.63 -0.64 13.13
CA LEU A 317 26.24 0.62 12.72
C LEU A 317 27.08 0.38 11.48
N ASP A 318 26.77 1.09 10.39
CA ASP A 318 27.68 1.22 9.25
C ASP A 318 28.62 2.40 9.57
N TYR A 319 29.81 2.09 10.06
CA TYR A 319 30.75 3.09 10.56
C TYR A 319 31.75 3.52 9.48
N HIS A 320 31.75 4.81 9.18
CA HIS A 320 32.62 5.46 8.21
C HIS A 320 33.71 6.26 8.95
N GLY A 321 34.96 5.83 8.78
CA GLY A 321 36.12 6.53 9.34
C GLY A 321 36.67 7.60 8.41
N PHE A 322 37.45 8.54 8.95
CA PHE A 322 38.17 9.54 8.18
C PHE A 322 39.36 8.94 7.41
N LEU A 323 39.68 9.51 6.24
CA LEU A 323 40.59 9.03 5.19
C LEU A 323 41.92 8.39 5.67
N ASP A 324 42.36 7.39 4.91
CA ASP A 324 43.69 6.73 4.85
C ASP A 324 44.03 5.55 5.81
N ASP A 325 43.12 5.07 6.68
CA ASP A 325 43.39 3.89 7.55
C ASP A 325 42.17 2.92 7.59
N PRO A 326 42.35 1.58 7.63
CA PRO A 326 41.25 0.63 7.63
C PRO A 326 40.30 0.87 8.83
N PRO A 327 39.01 1.16 8.60
CA PRO A 327 38.07 1.53 9.67
C PRO A 327 37.94 0.47 10.75
N ILE A 328 38.01 -0.81 10.37
CA ILE A 328 37.98 -1.94 11.31
C ILE A 328 39.13 -1.86 12.33
N ARG A 329 40.32 -1.45 11.90
CA ARG A 329 41.50 -1.41 12.75
C ARG A 329 41.39 -0.30 13.78
N ARG A 330 41.07 0.91 13.34
CA ARG A 330 40.92 2.05 14.25
C ARG A 330 39.76 1.86 15.21
N PHE A 331 38.63 1.33 14.73
CA PHE A 331 37.49 1.05 15.61
C PHE A 331 37.88 0.03 16.69
N ALA A 332 38.55 -1.06 16.30
CA ALA A 332 39.03 -2.07 17.25
C ALA A 332 40.04 -1.50 18.25
N GLU A 333 41.03 -0.75 17.78
CA GLU A 333 42.03 -0.10 18.65
C GLU A 333 41.36 0.89 19.63
N ALA A 334 40.34 1.62 19.19
CA ALA A 334 39.61 2.59 20.02
C ALA A 334 38.74 1.94 21.12
N ILE A 335 38.30 0.69 20.93
CA ILE A 335 37.66 -0.11 22.00
C ILE A 335 38.67 -0.96 22.80
N GLY A 336 39.96 -0.90 22.47
CA GLY A 336 41.04 -1.58 23.19
C GLY A 336 41.32 -3.01 22.73
N GLU A 337 40.91 -3.38 21.51
CA GLU A 337 41.23 -4.67 20.89
C GLU A 337 42.37 -4.52 19.86
N ASP A 338 43.27 -5.51 19.83
CA ASP A 338 44.33 -5.59 18.83
C ASP A 338 43.86 -6.36 17.59
N VAL A 339 44.06 -5.78 16.39
CA VAL A 339 43.75 -6.49 15.13
C VAL A 339 44.89 -7.42 14.74
N PRO A 340 44.64 -8.72 14.47
CA PRO A 340 45.68 -9.64 14.02
C PRO A 340 46.34 -9.20 12.71
N ILE A 341 47.67 -9.14 12.68
CA ILE A 341 48.45 -8.78 11.48
C ILE A 341 48.61 -10.02 10.58
N GLY A 342 47.99 -10.05 9.40
CA GLY A 342 48.18 -11.14 8.42
C GLY A 342 47.24 -11.07 7.19
N PRO A 343 47.47 -11.87 6.13
CA PRO A 343 46.77 -11.77 4.83
C PRO A 343 45.28 -12.19 4.84
N LEU A 344 44.68 -12.37 6.02
CA LEU A 344 43.29 -12.82 6.21
C LEU A 344 42.38 -11.74 6.84
N VAL A 345 42.87 -10.49 7.03
CA VAL A 345 42.11 -9.41 7.71
C VAL A 345 40.71 -9.21 7.10
N GLU A 346 40.57 -9.34 5.78
CA GLU A 346 39.31 -9.17 5.05
C GLU A 346 38.19 -10.16 5.46
N GLN A 347 38.50 -11.22 6.22
CA GLN A 347 37.54 -12.21 6.72
C GLN A 347 37.45 -12.28 8.25
N VAL A 348 38.19 -11.43 8.99
CA VAL A 348 38.21 -11.47 10.45
C VAL A 348 37.02 -10.70 11.01
N THR A 349 36.21 -11.38 11.83
CA THR A 349 35.23 -10.72 12.70
C THR A 349 35.87 -10.50 14.06
N ILE A 350 36.03 -9.26 14.49
CA ILE A 350 36.52 -8.91 15.82
C ILE A 350 35.33 -8.90 16.77
N THR A 351 35.46 -9.60 17.90
CA THR A 351 34.43 -9.63 18.94
C THR A 351 34.99 -9.01 20.22
N HIS A 352 34.34 -7.95 20.70
CA HIS A 352 34.70 -7.28 21.96
C HIS A 352 33.51 -7.33 22.92
N ARG A 353 33.80 -7.47 24.21
CA ARG A 353 32.77 -7.46 25.27
C ARG A 353 33.07 -6.36 26.27
N TYR A 354 32.07 -5.53 26.49
CA TYR A 354 32.13 -4.43 27.44
C TYR A 354 31.10 -4.64 28.55
N GLN A 355 31.57 -4.77 29.79
CA GLN A 355 30.68 -4.82 30.96
C GLN A 355 30.20 -3.41 31.28
N ILE A 356 28.88 -3.19 31.35
CA ILE A 356 28.33 -1.88 31.69
C ILE A 356 28.59 -1.60 33.18
N PRO A 357 29.29 -0.52 33.55
CA PRO A 357 29.59 -0.23 34.95
C PRO A 357 28.31 -0.11 35.79
N GLY A 358 28.21 -0.92 36.84
CA GLY A 358 27.06 -0.89 37.74
C GLY A 358 25.81 -1.66 37.24
N SER A 359 25.93 -2.40 36.13
CA SER A 359 24.89 -3.33 35.65
C SER A 359 25.48 -4.74 35.45
N ASP A 360 24.62 -5.75 35.55
CA ASP A 360 24.96 -7.12 35.13
C ASP A 360 24.98 -7.25 33.59
N ASP A 361 24.41 -6.26 32.88
CA ASP A 361 24.36 -6.21 31.42
C ASP A 361 25.75 -6.02 30.78
N CYS A 362 25.93 -6.63 29.61
CA CYS A 362 27.14 -6.53 28.80
C CYS A 362 26.82 -6.18 27.34
N LEU A 363 27.60 -5.30 26.73
CA LEU A 363 27.55 -5.03 25.29
C LEU A 363 28.55 -5.93 24.56
N GLU A 364 28.06 -6.74 23.62
CA GLU A 364 28.91 -7.52 22.70
C GLU A 364 28.98 -6.82 21.35
N PHE A 365 30.17 -6.38 20.96
CA PHE A 365 30.48 -5.77 19.68
C PHE A 365 31.01 -6.84 18.73
N LYS A 366 30.48 -6.89 17.51
CA LYS A 366 30.97 -7.71 16.40
C LYS A 366 31.27 -6.80 15.22
N ILE A 367 32.56 -6.59 14.97
CA ILE A 367 33.06 -5.70 13.93
C ILE A 367 33.48 -6.54 12.73
N LYS A 368 33.01 -6.15 11.55
CA LYS A 368 33.35 -6.77 10.27
C LYS A 368 33.76 -5.71 9.28
N GLU A 369 34.77 -5.99 8.48
CA GLU A 369 35.17 -5.10 7.41
C GLU A 369 34.12 -5.11 6.30
N ARG A 370 33.79 -3.92 5.77
CA ARG A 370 32.77 -3.75 4.73
C ARG A 370 33.31 -2.83 3.64
N GLY A 371 34.31 -3.29 2.89
CA GLY A 371 34.97 -2.47 1.86
C GLY A 371 36.00 -1.49 2.42
N GLU A 372 36.58 -0.65 1.55
CA GLU A 372 37.81 0.09 1.85
C GLU A 372 37.67 1.19 2.91
N TYR A 373 36.47 1.76 3.07
CA TYR A 373 36.24 2.95 3.93
C TYR A 373 35.08 2.79 4.93
N CYS A 374 34.55 1.57 5.12
CA CYS A 374 33.60 1.36 6.21
C CYS A 374 33.73 -0.01 6.88
N CYS A 375 33.32 -0.06 8.15
CA CYS A 375 33.16 -1.30 8.89
C CYS A 375 31.74 -1.41 9.42
N GLN A 376 31.22 -2.63 9.44
CA GLN A 376 29.92 -2.95 10.03
C GLN A 376 30.14 -3.34 11.49
N VAL A 377 29.50 -2.63 12.41
CA VAL A 377 29.57 -2.90 13.85
C VAL A 377 28.20 -3.34 14.34
N ASN A 378 28.07 -4.61 14.69
CA ASN A 378 26.86 -5.13 15.32
C ASN A 378 27.05 -5.11 16.83
N ILE A 379 26.15 -4.47 17.55
CA ILE A 379 26.18 -4.39 19.01
C ILE A 379 24.93 -5.07 19.54
N VAL A 380 25.12 -6.05 20.43
CA VAL A 380 24.02 -6.76 21.10
C VAL A 380 24.13 -6.52 22.60
N LYS A 381 23.02 -6.17 23.24
CA LYS A 381 22.95 -6.03 24.69
C LYS A 381 22.57 -7.39 25.30
N LEU A 382 23.49 -7.98 26.04
CA LEU A 382 23.32 -9.23 26.76
C LEU A 382 22.88 -8.90 28.19
N ARG A 383 21.76 -9.47 28.63
CA ARG A 383 21.17 -9.32 29.97
C ARG A 383 21.29 -10.62 30.77
#